data_AF-A0A9E4WHN7-F1
#
_entry.id   AF-A0A9E4WHN7-F1
#
_cell.length_a   1.000
_cell.length_b   1.000
_cell.length_c   1.000
_cell.angle_alpha   90.00
_cell.angle_beta   90.00
_cell.angle_gamma   90.00
#
_symmetry.space_group_name_H-M   'P 1'
#
loop_
_entity.id
_entity.type
_entity.pdbx_description
1 polymer ?
#
loop_
_entity_poly.entity_id
_entity_poly.type
_entity_poly.pdbx_seq_one_letter_code
_entity_poly.pdbx_strand_id
1 'polypeptide(L)'
;YIATGSVDWYRKGSGLATGDETGDAFFNLLRAGVADESLTPEQVLRIVAPAEYTLFSVDDEGRPESGGTVQDEIARAAPAFLFAILLLMSIFVGAVSLLQSVAEEKENRMVEMLITSTTPMSIMLGKVLALGASGLLQISIWVAAAAIAVPRISDQFSGLSALSIEASLLVFLIAFYLAGYFVFAALMASIGAATTSVREASQISAVITIPAIIPIYLSALIISNPDGTFARILTFFPLTAPTASMMRLAGGTDATYEIWIGLLITAGTGVFLMWLSARVFRAGLLMYGQRMGLRSVWNALRQAD
;
A
#
# COMPACT_ATOMS: atom_id res chain seq x y z
N TYR A 1 39.45 -2.16 13.50
CA TYR A 1 39.92 -0.96 12.77
C TYR A 1 41.43 -0.78 12.71
N ILE A 2 42.18 -0.40 13.76
CA ILE A 2 43.63 -0.08 13.63
C ILE A 2 44.45 -1.26 13.06
N ALA A 3 44.17 -2.49 13.47
CA ALA A 3 44.83 -3.68 12.92
C ALA A 3 44.28 -4.10 11.54
N THR A 4 42.96 -4.12 11.36
CA THR A 4 42.28 -4.80 10.23
C THR A 4 41.77 -3.90 9.11
N GLY A 5 41.63 -2.59 9.32
CA GLY A 5 40.98 -1.66 8.38
C GLY A 5 39.45 -1.83 8.26
N SER A 6 38.92 -2.99 8.62
CA SER A 6 37.48 -3.26 8.63
C SER A 6 36.76 -2.65 9.84
N VAL A 7 35.52 -2.19 9.59
CA VAL A 7 34.55 -1.80 10.60
C VAL A 7 33.26 -2.56 10.33
N ASP A 8 32.92 -3.46 11.24
CA ASP A 8 31.65 -4.18 11.23
C ASP A 8 30.63 -3.33 11.99
N TRP A 9 29.62 -2.83 11.29
CA TRP A 9 28.57 -2.02 11.89
C TRP A 9 27.29 -2.84 12.03
N TYR A 10 26.86 -3.01 13.28
CA TYR A 10 25.66 -3.75 13.64
C TYR A 10 24.52 -2.78 13.95
N ARG A 11 23.39 -2.94 13.26
CA ARG A 11 22.16 -2.19 13.53
C ARG A 11 21.04 -3.18 13.83
N LYS A 12 20.20 -2.81 14.79
CA LYS A 12 18.97 -3.55 15.09
C LYS A 12 17.85 -3.09 14.13
N GLY A 13 17.18 -4.05 13.49
CA GLY A 13 16.07 -3.82 12.57
C GLY A 13 16.47 -3.89 11.08
N SER A 14 15.47 -4.05 10.21
CA SER A 14 15.62 -4.06 8.75
C SER A 14 15.12 -2.73 8.15
N GLY A 15 15.83 -2.18 7.16
CA GLY A 15 15.45 -0.91 6.53
C GLY A 15 16.60 -0.32 5.70
N LEU A 16 16.26 0.45 4.65
CA LEU A 16 17.24 1.05 3.75
C LEU A 16 18.25 1.90 4.52
N ALA A 17 19.52 1.53 4.45
CA ALA A 17 20.63 2.29 5.04
C ALA A 17 20.79 3.66 4.34
N THR A 18 19.96 4.63 4.69
CA THR A 18 20.22 6.04 4.36
C THR A 18 21.31 6.54 5.30
N GLY A 19 22.39 7.09 4.71
CA GLY A 19 23.60 7.55 5.40
C GLY A 19 23.32 8.21 6.74
N ASP A 20 23.75 7.54 7.79
CA ASP A 20 23.61 8.01 9.16
C ASP A 20 24.70 9.07 9.40
N GLU A 21 24.30 10.31 9.68
CA GLU A 21 25.21 11.39 10.12
C GLU A 21 26.08 10.96 11.32
N THR A 22 25.60 9.97 12.08
CA THR A 22 26.32 9.35 13.20
C THR A 22 27.56 8.58 12.75
N GLY A 23 27.54 7.98 11.56
CA GLY A 23 28.71 7.35 10.95
C GLY A 23 29.80 8.37 10.68
N ASP A 24 29.44 9.49 10.05
CA ASP A 24 30.35 10.60 9.79
C ASP A 24 30.91 11.18 11.08
N ALA A 25 30.10 11.34 12.13
CA ALA A 25 30.55 11.81 13.44
C ALA A 25 31.55 10.85 14.12
N PHE A 26 31.31 9.53 14.06
CA PHE A 26 32.22 8.53 14.61
C PHE A 26 33.54 8.49 13.86
N PHE A 27 33.52 8.55 12.53
CA PHE A 27 34.73 8.58 11.72
C PHE A 27 35.48 9.91 11.84
N ASN A 28 34.78 11.02 12.04
CA ASN A 28 35.41 12.30 12.40
C ASN A 28 36.08 12.24 13.78
N LEU A 29 35.53 11.50 14.74
CA LEU A 29 36.12 11.27 16.04
C LEU A 29 37.35 10.34 15.96
N LEU A 30 37.33 9.31 15.11
CA LEU A 30 38.51 8.51 14.78
C LEU A 30 39.61 9.35 14.12
N ARG A 31 39.26 10.24 13.17
CA ARG A 31 40.22 11.18 12.55
C ARG A 31 40.83 12.12 13.60
N ALA A 32 40.02 12.64 14.52
CA ALA A 32 40.47 13.54 15.58
C ALA A 32 41.34 12.83 16.64
N GLY A 33 41.02 11.59 16.99
CA GLY A 33 41.77 10.81 17.99
C GLY A 33 43.06 10.18 17.46
N VAL A 34 43.20 10.06 16.14
CA VAL A 34 44.38 9.46 15.49
C VAL A 34 45.38 10.55 15.06
N ALA A 35 45.00 11.84 15.01
CA ALA A 35 45.85 12.96 14.60
C ALA A 35 47.02 13.31 15.54
N ASP A 36 47.37 12.46 16.51
CA ASP A 36 48.56 12.63 17.34
C ASP A 36 49.82 12.22 16.55
N GLU A 37 50.92 12.95 16.70
CA GLU A 37 52.10 12.95 15.79
C GLU A 37 52.92 11.63 15.75
N SER A 38 52.42 10.54 16.33
CA SER A 38 53.12 9.26 16.47
C SER A 38 52.77 8.19 15.42
N LEU A 39 52.08 8.55 14.34
CA LEU A 39 51.58 7.56 13.37
C LEU A 39 52.60 7.13 12.33
N THR A 40 52.53 5.85 11.94
CA THR A 40 53.26 5.32 10.79
C THR A 40 52.62 5.75 9.46
N PRO A 41 53.37 5.81 8.35
CA PRO A 41 52.83 6.19 7.03
C PRO A 41 51.62 5.36 6.57
N GLU A 42 51.55 4.08 6.97
CA GLU A 42 50.40 3.20 6.71
C GLU A 42 49.14 3.60 7.49
N GLN A 43 49.30 4.11 8.71
CA GLN A 43 48.20 4.59 9.54
C GLN A 43 47.63 5.91 8.99
N VAL A 44 48.49 6.78 8.43
CA VAL A 44 48.07 8.02 7.75
C VAL A 44 47.31 7.73 6.46
N LEU A 45 47.77 6.77 5.65
CA LEU A 45 47.06 6.34 4.43
C LEU A 45 45.65 5.81 4.71
N ARG A 46 45.44 5.13 5.85
CA ARG A 46 44.12 4.63 6.27
C ARG A 46 43.18 5.71 6.83
N ILE A 47 43.69 6.89 7.18
CA ILE A 47 42.88 8.06 7.56
C ILE A 47 42.41 8.81 6.31
N VAL A 48 43.25 8.85 5.28
CA VAL A 48 42.97 9.50 3.99
C VAL A 48 42.08 8.62 3.09
N ALA A 49 42.17 7.29 3.18
CA ALA A 49 41.27 6.36 2.53
C ALA A 49 40.08 6.02 3.46
N PRO A 50 38.82 6.40 3.11
CA PRO A 50 37.66 6.11 3.95
C PRO A 50 37.49 4.61 4.16
N ALA A 51 37.07 4.21 5.38
CA ALA A 51 36.84 2.81 5.72
C ALA A 51 35.72 2.20 4.86
N GLU A 52 35.98 1.04 4.27
CA GLU A 52 34.91 0.21 3.72
C GLU A 52 34.14 -0.43 4.89
N TYR A 53 32.85 -0.17 4.96
CA TYR A 53 31.95 -0.77 5.95
C TYR A 53 31.06 -1.80 5.28
N THR A 54 30.89 -2.93 5.95
CA THR A 54 29.88 -3.93 5.61
C THR A 54 28.80 -3.86 6.68
N LEU A 55 27.58 -3.58 6.25
CA LEU A 55 26.43 -3.48 7.14
C LEU A 55 25.89 -4.89 7.41
N PHE A 56 25.66 -5.21 8.69
CA PHE A 56 25.01 -6.46 9.07
C PHE A 56 23.70 -6.17 9.79
N SER A 57 22.59 -6.69 9.26
CA SER A 57 21.32 -6.76 9.97
C SER A 57 21.39 -7.91 10.98
N VAL A 58 20.84 -7.69 12.16
CA VAL A 58 20.89 -8.67 13.25
C VAL A 58 19.47 -9.08 13.60
N ASP A 59 19.22 -10.38 13.69
CA ASP A 59 17.93 -10.94 14.10
C ASP A 59 17.64 -10.66 15.60
N ASP A 60 16.43 -10.97 16.04
CA ASP A 60 16.02 -10.84 17.46
C ASP A 60 16.87 -11.67 18.43
N GLU A 61 17.61 -12.67 17.93
CA GLU A 61 18.50 -13.56 18.69
C GLU A 61 19.97 -13.08 18.68
N GLY A 62 20.26 -11.94 18.07
CA GLY A 62 21.61 -11.37 18.02
C GLY A 62 22.51 -12.02 16.96
N ARG A 63 21.98 -12.83 16.04
CA ARG A 63 22.76 -13.45 14.97
C ARG A 63 22.81 -12.53 13.75
N PRO A 64 23.99 -12.39 13.12
CA PRO A 64 24.10 -11.64 11.89
C PRO A 64 23.34 -12.38 10.78
N GLU A 65 22.25 -11.78 10.30
CA GLU A 65 21.73 -12.12 8.97
C GLU A 65 22.74 -11.56 7.96
N SER A 66 23.19 -12.41 7.02
CA SER A 66 24.17 -12.07 5.99
C SER A 66 23.98 -10.65 5.48
N GLY A 67 25.00 -9.82 5.73
CA GLY A 67 25.05 -8.41 5.33
C GLY A 67 24.83 -8.30 3.83
N GLY A 68 23.60 -7.93 3.46
CA GLY A 68 23.22 -7.72 2.08
C GLY A 68 23.79 -6.41 1.58
N THR A 69 24.16 -6.37 0.31
CA THR A 69 24.38 -5.10 -0.38
C THR A 69 23.09 -4.27 -0.37
N VAL A 70 23.17 -2.96 -0.62
CA VAL A 70 21.96 -2.10 -0.83
C VAL A 70 21.01 -2.70 -1.87
N GLN A 71 21.56 -3.45 -2.83
CA GLN A 71 20.79 -4.17 -3.85
C GLN A 71 19.95 -5.31 -3.27
N ASP A 72 20.44 -6.01 -2.24
CA ASP A 72 19.73 -7.09 -1.56
C ASP A 72 18.59 -6.56 -0.68
N GLU A 73 18.78 -5.41 -0.01
CA GLU A 73 17.70 -4.76 0.75
C GLU A 73 16.55 -4.31 -0.17
N ILE A 74 16.87 -3.72 -1.32
CA ILE A 74 15.88 -3.35 -2.33
C ILE A 74 15.15 -4.59 -2.84
N ALA A 75 15.87 -5.70 -3.07
CA ALA A 75 15.27 -6.95 -3.51
C ALA A 75 14.35 -7.57 -2.45
N ARG A 76 14.68 -7.47 -1.15
CA ARG A 76 13.81 -7.92 -0.06
C ARG A 76 12.53 -7.09 0.07
N ALA A 77 12.61 -5.77 -0.15
CA ALA A 77 11.45 -4.87 -0.09
C ALA A 77 10.55 -4.93 -1.33
N ALA A 78 11.10 -5.35 -2.47
CA ALA A 78 10.42 -5.32 -3.77
C ALA A 78 9.08 -6.10 -3.83
N PRO A 79 8.93 -7.33 -3.28
CA PRO A 79 7.67 -8.06 -3.35
C PRO A 79 6.51 -7.30 -2.71
N ALA A 80 6.71 -6.75 -1.52
CA ALA A 80 5.69 -6.01 -0.80
C ALA A 80 5.33 -4.68 -1.49
N PHE A 81 6.31 -3.99 -2.09
CA PHE A 81 6.06 -2.81 -2.91
C PHE A 81 5.27 -3.15 -4.20
N LEU A 82 5.67 -4.21 -4.92
CA LEU A 82 4.96 -4.68 -6.11
C LEU A 82 3.54 -5.12 -5.78
N PHE A 83 3.34 -5.80 -4.64
CA PHE A 83 2.01 -6.17 -4.15
C PHE A 83 1.18 -4.96 -3.73
N ALA A 84 1.78 -3.89 -3.20
CA ALA A 84 1.07 -2.62 -2.96
C ALA A 84 0.53 -2.03 -4.28
N ILE A 85 1.33 -2.02 -5.34
CA ILE A 85 0.91 -1.55 -6.67
C ILE A 85 -0.18 -2.45 -7.24
N LEU A 86 0.00 -3.76 -7.16
CA LEU A 86 -0.96 -4.75 -7.65
C LEU A 86 -2.30 -4.67 -6.90
N LEU A 87 -2.26 -4.47 -5.59
CA LEU A 87 -3.43 -4.23 -4.74
C LEU A 87 -4.14 -2.95 -5.20
N LEU A 88 -3.40 -1.85 -5.36
CA LEU A 88 -3.94 -0.58 -5.84
C LEU A 88 -4.63 -0.78 -7.20
N MET A 89 -3.94 -1.36 -8.17
CA MET A 89 -4.47 -1.59 -9.52
C MET A 89 -5.75 -2.44 -9.49
N SER A 90 -5.75 -3.56 -8.76
CA SER A 90 -6.93 -4.44 -8.70
C SER A 90 -8.13 -3.74 -8.05
N ILE A 91 -7.92 -3.02 -6.94
CA ILE A 91 -8.98 -2.26 -6.28
C ILE A 91 -9.55 -1.19 -7.21
N PHE A 92 -8.68 -0.42 -7.87
CA PHE A 92 -9.13 0.69 -8.71
C PHE A 92 -9.81 0.23 -9.99
N VAL A 93 -9.30 -0.81 -10.65
CA VAL A 93 -9.96 -1.40 -11.82
C VAL A 93 -11.37 -1.84 -11.45
N GLY A 94 -11.53 -2.64 -10.39
CA GLY A 94 -12.85 -3.10 -9.95
C GLY A 94 -13.79 -1.97 -9.52
N ALA A 95 -13.31 -1.02 -8.72
CA ALA A 95 -14.13 0.07 -8.20
C ALA A 95 -14.56 1.08 -9.28
N VAL A 96 -13.68 1.40 -10.24
CA VAL A 96 -14.03 2.29 -11.36
C VAL A 96 -15.01 1.60 -12.32
N SER A 97 -14.82 0.32 -12.62
CA SER A 97 -15.79 -0.45 -13.41
C SER A 97 -17.17 -0.49 -12.75
N LEU A 98 -17.22 -0.60 -11.42
CA LEU A 98 -18.48 -0.51 -10.67
C LEU A 98 -19.16 0.85 -10.85
N LEU A 99 -18.40 1.95 -10.75
CA LEU A 99 -18.92 3.31 -10.97
C LEU A 99 -19.48 3.48 -12.37
N GLN A 100 -18.76 3.04 -13.40
CA GLN A 100 -19.21 3.12 -14.79
C GLN A 100 -20.50 2.33 -14.97
N SER A 101 -20.53 1.10 -14.46
CA SER A 101 -21.70 0.23 -14.55
C SER A 101 -22.94 0.81 -13.87
N VAL A 102 -22.78 1.47 -12.72
CA VAL A 102 -23.90 2.14 -12.01
C VAL A 102 -24.34 3.40 -12.76
N ALA A 103 -23.40 4.20 -13.27
CA ALA A 103 -23.72 5.40 -14.01
C ALA A 103 -24.42 5.09 -15.35
N GLU A 104 -23.97 4.05 -16.07
CA GLU A 104 -24.58 3.58 -17.32
C GLU A 104 -26.00 3.05 -17.12
N GLU A 105 -26.27 2.35 -16.01
CA GLU A 105 -27.61 1.87 -15.68
C GLU A 105 -28.61 2.99 -15.49
N LYS A 106 -28.15 4.11 -14.94
CA LYS A 106 -28.97 5.31 -14.73
C LYS A 106 -29.15 6.13 -16.01
N GLU A 107 -28.12 6.16 -16.86
CA GLU A 107 -28.15 6.87 -18.14
C GLU A 107 -29.06 6.17 -19.16
N ASN A 108 -29.02 4.85 -19.20
CA ASN A 108 -29.90 4.04 -20.03
C ASN A 108 -31.23 3.82 -19.32
N ARG A 109 -32.36 3.69 -20.05
CA ARG A 109 -33.70 3.38 -19.47
C ARG A 109 -33.78 2.02 -18.75
N MET A 110 -32.63 1.40 -18.46
CA MET A 110 -32.47 0.10 -17.83
C MET A 110 -32.93 0.10 -16.37
N VAL A 111 -32.75 1.21 -15.63
CA VAL A 111 -33.27 1.35 -14.26
C VAL A 111 -34.79 1.14 -14.19
N GLU A 112 -35.57 1.60 -15.17
CA GLU A 112 -37.04 1.46 -15.19
C GLU A 112 -37.49 -0.01 -15.34
N MET A 113 -36.71 -0.82 -16.07
CA MET A 113 -36.95 -2.25 -16.23
C MET A 113 -36.45 -3.06 -15.00
N LEU A 114 -35.34 -2.63 -14.40
CA LEU A 114 -34.72 -3.34 -13.27
C LEU A 114 -35.54 -3.22 -11.99
N ILE A 115 -36.14 -2.05 -11.72
CA ILE A 115 -36.93 -1.80 -10.51
C ILE A 115 -38.26 -2.61 -10.47
N THR A 116 -38.79 -3.01 -11.62
CA THR A 116 -40.01 -3.83 -11.70
C THR A 116 -39.74 -5.32 -11.52
N SER A 117 -38.48 -5.74 -11.64
CA SER A 117 -38.08 -7.16 -11.64
C SER A 117 -37.38 -7.58 -10.35
N THR A 118 -36.58 -6.72 -9.73
CA THR A 118 -35.85 -7.03 -8.48
C THR A 118 -35.57 -5.78 -7.64
N THR A 119 -35.22 -5.96 -6.37
CA THR A 119 -34.83 -4.83 -5.53
C THR A 119 -33.49 -4.23 -6.00
N PRO A 120 -33.37 -2.90 -6.13
CA PRO A 120 -32.12 -2.28 -6.59
C PRO A 120 -30.89 -2.63 -5.73
N MET A 121 -31.12 -2.90 -4.44
CA MET A 121 -30.09 -3.30 -3.48
C MET A 121 -29.44 -4.65 -3.82
N SER A 122 -30.23 -5.64 -4.28
CA SER A 122 -29.69 -6.95 -4.66
C SER A 122 -28.83 -6.89 -5.91
N ILE A 123 -29.18 -6.01 -6.86
CA ILE A 123 -28.38 -5.77 -8.07
C ILE A 123 -27.03 -5.15 -7.70
N MET A 124 -27.06 -4.09 -6.89
CA MET A 124 -25.84 -3.38 -6.48
C MET A 124 -24.89 -4.28 -5.68
N LEU A 125 -25.40 -5.02 -4.68
CA LEU A 125 -24.59 -5.95 -3.91
C LEU A 125 -24.03 -7.07 -4.78
N GLY A 126 -24.83 -7.61 -5.70
CA GLY A 126 -24.38 -8.61 -6.66
C GLY A 126 -23.21 -8.11 -7.53
N LYS A 127 -23.29 -6.87 -8.03
CA LYS A 127 -22.21 -6.24 -8.79
C LYS A 127 -20.95 -6.02 -7.97
N VAL A 128 -21.09 -5.50 -6.75
CA VAL A 128 -19.95 -5.27 -5.86
C VAL A 128 -19.22 -6.59 -5.60
N LEU A 129 -19.94 -7.66 -5.28
CA LEU A 129 -19.34 -8.97 -5.03
C LEU A 129 -18.75 -9.58 -6.31
N ALA A 130 -19.42 -9.47 -7.45
CA ALA A 130 -18.93 -10.01 -8.72
C ALA A 130 -17.63 -9.32 -9.18
N LEU A 131 -17.59 -7.98 -9.14
CA LEU A 131 -16.40 -7.21 -9.50
C LEU A 131 -15.28 -7.38 -8.47
N GLY A 132 -15.61 -7.58 -7.18
CA GLY A 132 -14.64 -7.91 -6.15
C GLY A 132 -14.02 -9.30 -6.36
N ALA A 133 -14.84 -10.29 -6.72
CA ALA A 133 -14.35 -11.62 -7.09
C ALA A 133 -13.47 -11.58 -8.35
N SER A 134 -13.83 -10.75 -9.33
CA SER A 134 -13.02 -10.54 -10.54
C SER A 134 -11.65 -9.94 -10.21
N GLY A 135 -11.57 -8.97 -9.30
CA GLY A 135 -10.30 -8.41 -8.87
C GLY A 135 -9.45 -9.38 -8.03
N LEU A 136 -10.07 -10.26 -7.22
CA LEU A 136 -9.34 -11.37 -6.58
C LEU A 136 -8.75 -12.34 -7.61
N LEU A 137 -9.51 -12.66 -8.66
CA LEU A 137 -9.04 -13.50 -9.75
C LEU A 137 -7.85 -12.83 -10.45
N GLN A 138 -7.94 -11.52 -10.73
CA GLN A 138 -6.83 -10.75 -11.30
C GLN A 138 -5.56 -10.83 -10.43
N ILE A 139 -5.69 -10.62 -9.10
CA ILE A 139 -4.56 -10.75 -8.15
C ILE A 139 -3.99 -12.17 -8.21
N SER A 140 -4.86 -13.18 -8.17
CA SER A 140 -4.46 -14.59 -8.17
C SER A 140 -3.67 -14.95 -9.42
N ILE A 141 -4.06 -14.44 -10.60
CA ILE A 141 -3.32 -14.64 -11.85
C ILE A 141 -1.91 -14.06 -11.74
N TRP A 142 -1.77 -12.81 -11.28
CA TRP A 142 -0.47 -12.17 -11.17
C TRP A 142 0.44 -12.83 -10.14
N VAL A 143 -0.11 -13.22 -8.98
CA VAL A 143 0.64 -13.94 -7.94
C VAL A 143 1.07 -15.32 -8.45
N ALA A 144 0.18 -16.07 -9.11
CA ALA A 144 0.53 -17.36 -9.70
C ALA A 144 1.58 -17.22 -10.81
N ALA A 145 1.46 -16.20 -11.66
CA ALA A 145 2.44 -15.90 -12.69
C ALA A 145 3.81 -15.58 -12.07
N ALA A 146 3.86 -14.76 -11.02
CA ALA A 146 5.10 -14.46 -10.31
C ALA A 146 5.72 -15.71 -9.66
N ALA A 147 4.91 -16.51 -8.95
CA ALA A 147 5.36 -17.73 -8.29
C ALA A 147 5.92 -18.78 -9.27
N ILE A 148 5.39 -18.83 -10.49
CA ILE A 148 5.85 -19.74 -11.55
C ILE A 148 7.06 -19.13 -12.30
N ALA A 149 7.00 -17.87 -12.68
CA ALA A 149 8.00 -17.24 -13.55
C ALA A 149 9.30 -16.97 -12.79
N VAL A 150 9.25 -16.36 -11.60
CA VAL A 150 10.43 -15.87 -10.87
C VAL A 150 11.49 -16.97 -10.67
N PRO A 151 11.16 -18.19 -10.19
CA PRO A 151 12.16 -19.25 -10.01
C PRO A 151 12.77 -19.79 -11.30
N ARG A 152 12.12 -19.58 -12.46
CA ARG A 152 12.61 -20.05 -13.77
C ARG A 152 13.59 -19.07 -14.41
N ILE A 153 13.52 -17.80 -14.02
CA ILE A 153 14.36 -16.74 -14.58
C ILE A 153 15.35 -16.19 -13.55
N SER A 154 15.30 -16.65 -12.30
CA SER A 154 16.15 -16.15 -11.20
C SER A 154 17.64 -16.26 -11.51
N ASP A 155 18.07 -17.34 -12.17
CA ASP A 155 19.47 -17.58 -12.48
C ASP A 155 20.02 -16.61 -13.56
N GLN A 156 19.12 -15.97 -14.32
CA GLN A 156 19.46 -15.03 -15.38
C GLN A 156 19.52 -13.58 -14.89
N PHE A 157 18.97 -13.30 -13.70
CA PHE A 157 18.87 -11.95 -13.14
C PHE A 157 19.27 -11.95 -11.66
N SER A 158 20.43 -11.37 -11.37
CA SER A 158 21.08 -11.39 -10.04
C SER A 158 20.27 -10.78 -8.88
N GLY A 159 19.16 -10.07 -9.15
CA GLY A 159 18.26 -9.52 -8.13
C GLY A 159 16.95 -10.29 -7.93
N LEU A 160 16.63 -11.27 -8.80
CA LEU A 160 15.38 -12.03 -8.70
C LEU A 160 15.47 -13.19 -7.71
N SER A 161 16.68 -13.70 -7.45
CA SER A 161 16.93 -14.77 -6.48
C SER A 161 16.61 -14.35 -5.04
N ALA A 162 16.71 -13.06 -4.73
CA ALA A 162 16.38 -12.48 -3.43
C ALA A 162 14.90 -12.15 -3.26
N LEU A 163 14.07 -12.29 -4.31
CA LEU A 163 12.61 -12.11 -4.20
C LEU A 163 11.98 -13.34 -3.54
N SER A 164 11.80 -13.28 -2.22
CA SER A 164 11.00 -14.26 -1.49
C SER A 164 9.55 -13.78 -1.37
N ILE A 165 8.60 -14.56 -1.90
CA ILE A 165 7.17 -14.34 -1.64
C ILE A 165 6.83 -15.03 -0.33
N GLU A 166 6.74 -14.26 0.74
CA GLU A 166 6.37 -14.77 2.05
C GLU A 166 4.85 -14.99 2.15
N ALA A 167 4.44 -16.11 2.77
CA ALA A 167 3.01 -16.44 2.88
C ALA A 167 2.22 -15.42 3.73
N SER A 168 2.87 -14.84 4.74
CA SER A 168 2.37 -13.73 5.57
C SER A 168 1.91 -12.55 4.71
N LEU A 169 2.72 -12.17 3.72
CA LEU A 169 2.47 -11.05 2.83
C LEU A 169 1.24 -11.30 1.94
N LEU A 170 1.02 -12.55 1.50
CA LEU A 170 -0.18 -12.94 0.75
C LEU A 170 -1.45 -12.84 1.60
N VAL A 171 -1.37 -13.18 2.89
CA VAL A 171 -2.51 -13.02 3.82
C VAL A 171 -2.88 -11.54 3.95
N PHE A 172 -1.89 -10.67 4.17
CA PHE A 172 -2.14 -9.23 4.20
C PHE A 172 -2.66 -8.70 2.86
N LEU A 173 -2.17 -9.23 1.73
CA LEU A 173 -2.59 -8.82 0.39
C LEU A 173 -4.07 -9.07 0.19
N ILE A 174 -4.53 -10.28 0.51
CA ILE A 174 -5.94 -10.65 0.38
C ILE A 174 -6.79 -9.88 1.38
N ALA A 175 -6.33 -9.75 2.63
CA ALA A 175 -7.08 -9.07 3.68
C ALA A 175 -7.29 -7.57 3.37
N PHE A 176 -6.22 -6.86 3.01
CA PHE A 176 -6.31 -5.45 2.63
C PHE A 176 -6.99 -5.24 1.28
N TYR A 177 -6.88 -6.20 0.36
CA TYR A 177 -7.67 -6.15 -0.86
C TYR A 177 -9.16 -6.15 -0.52
N LEU A 178 -9.63 -7.11 0.28
CA LEU A 178 -11.05 -7.20 0.65
C LEU A 178 -11.52 -5.93 1.38
N ALA A 179 -10.80 -5.52 2.42
CA ALA A 179 -11.15 -4.34 3.21
C ALA A 179 -11.13 -3.06 2.37
N GLY A 180 -10.05 -2.83 1.62
CA GLY A 180 -9.89 -1.66 0.77
C GLY A 180 -10.92 -1.64 -0.37
N TYR A 181 -11.14 -2.78 -1.03
CA TYR A 181 -12.11 -2.86 -2.13
C TYR A 181 -13.50 -2.41 -1.69
N PHE A 182 -14.00 -2.82 -0.52
CA PHE A 182 -15.31 -2.35 -0.04
C PHE A 182 -15.36 -0.83 0.20
N VAL A 183 -14.28 -0.23 0.72
CA VAL A 183 -14.19 1.23 0.89
C VAL A 183 -14.30 1.93 -0.46
N PHE A 184 -13.48 1.54 -1.44
CA PHE A 184 -13.47 2.17 -2.75
C PHE A 184 -14.75 1.86 -3.54
N ALA A 185 -15.24 0.63 -3.52
CA ALA A 185 -16.49 0.23 -4.18
C ALA A 185 -17.69 1.03 -3.63
N ALA A 186 -17.78 1.21 -2.31
CA ALA A 186 -18.86 2.00 -1.70
C ALA A 186 -18.85 3.45 -2.17
N LEU A 187 -17.67 4.09 -2.19
CA LEU A 187 -17.50 5.48 -2.62
C LEU A 187 -17.78 5.64 -4.12
N MET A 188 -17.22 4.75 -4.94
CA MET A 188 -17.39 4.75 -6.40
C MET A 188 -18.84 4.50 -6.80
N ALA A 189 -19.52 3.56 -6.15
CA ALA A 189 -20.95 3.33 -6.37
C ALA A 189 -21.81 4.52 -5.93
N SER A 190 -21.46 5.18 -4.82
CA SER A 190 -22.14 6.40 -4.38
C SER A 190 -22.01 7.53 -5.40
N ILE A 191 -20.82 7.70 -5.98
CA ILE A 191 -20.57 8.68 -7.04
C ILE A 191 -21.37 8.33 -8.30
N GLY A 192 -21.35 7.07 -8.73
CA GLY A 192 -22.15 6.61 -9.87
C GLY A 192 -23.65 6.85 -9.67
N ALA A 193 -24.15 6.64 -8.45
CA ALA A 193 -25.56 6.85 -8.11
C ALA A 193 -25.94 8.34 -8.06
N ALA A 194 -25.06 9.19 -7.54
CA ALA A 194 -25.32 10.62 -7.33
C ALA A 194 -25.17 11.46 -8.60
N THR A 195 -24.38 11.00 -9.57
CA THR A 195 -24.13 11.70 -10.84
C THR A 195 -25.17 11.36 -11.91
N THR A 196 -25.15 12.11 -13.01
CA THR A 196 -26.08 11.93 -14.14
C THR A 196 -25.41 11.46 -15.42
N SER A 197 -24.07 11.34 -15.44
CA SER A 197 -23.32 10.85 -16.60
C SER A 197 -22.03 10.17 -16.17
N VAL A 198 -21.58 9.20 -16.97
CA VAL A 198 -20.30 8.49 -16.75
C VAL A 198 -19.10 9.45 -16.73
N ARG A 199 -19.15 10.52 -17.54
CA ARG A 199 -18.07 11.52 -17.63
C ARG A 199 -17.91 12.32 -16.34
N GLU A 200 -19.01 12.78 -15.75
CA GLU A 200 -19.01 13.49 -14.47
C GLU A 200 -18.57 12.56 -13.33
N ALA A 201 -19.07 11.33 -13.30
CA ALA A 201 -18.69 10.31 -12.34
C ALA A 201 -17.16 10.04 -12.36
N SER A 202 -16.59 9.93 -13.56
CA SER A 202 -15.15 9.68 -13.76
C SER A 202 -14.28 10.87 -13.34
N GLN A 203 -14.79 12.10 -13.39
CA GLN A 203 -14.05 13.28 -12.90
C GLN A 203 -14.04 13.34 -11.37
N ILE A 204 -15.17 12.99 -10.73
CA ILE A 204 -15.28 12.97 -9.27
C ILE A 204 -14.48 11.80 -8.68
N SER A 205 -14.43 10.65 -9.38
CA SER A 205 -13.67 9.49 -8.91
C SER A 205 -12.18 9.78 -8.72
N ALA A 206 -11.59 10.66 -9.54
CA ALA A 206 -10.19 11.05 -9.42
C ALA A 206 -9.85 11.66 -8.04
N VAL A 207 -10.80 12.37 -7.41
CA VAL A 207 -10.61 12.94 -6.07
C VAL A 207 -10.45 11.85 -5.00
N ILE A 208 -11.15 10.72 -5.16
CA ILE A 208 -11.03 9.56 -4.27
C ILE A 208 -9.74 8.78 -4.56
N THR A 209 -9.31 8.75 -5.82
CA THR A 209 -8.09 8.07 -6.25
C THR A 209 -6.82 8.74 -5.73
N ILE A 210 -6.75 10.07 -5.75
CA ILE A 210 -5.53 10.83 -5.38
C ILE A 210 -4.97 10.41 -4.01
N PRO A 211 -5.76 10.39 -2.90
CA PRO A 211 -5.27 9.95 -1.61
C PRO A 211 -4.67 8.55 -1.63
N ALA A 212 -5.25 7.61 -2.40
CA ALA A 212 -4.80 6.23 -2.43
C ALA A 212 -3.41 6.04 -3.06
N ILE A 213 -2.99 6.96 -3.93
CA ILE A 213 -1.68 6.94 -4.58
C ILE A 213 -0.61 7.61 -3.70
N ILE A 214 -0.99 8.46 -2.74
CA ILE A 214 -0.03 9.18 -1.87
C ILE A 214 1.01 8.24 -1.26
N PRO A 215 0.66 7.08 -0.67
CA PRO A 215 1.65 6.18 -0.10
C PRO A 215 2.69 5.74 -1.13
N ILE A 216 2.28 5.39 -2.35
CA ILE A 216 3.18 4.97 -3.45
C ILE A 216 4.20 6.05 -3.78
N TYR A 217 3.78 7.31 -3.90
CA TYR A 217 4.70 8.44 -4.12
C TYR A 217 5.66 8.66 -2.95
N LEU A 218 5.21 8.36 -1.73
CA LEU A 218 6.00 8.44 -0.51
C LEU A 218 6.71 7.12 -0.18
N SER A 219 6.87 6.21 -1.15
CA SER A 219 7.47 4.89 -0.94
C SER A 219 8.85 4.91 -0.34
N ALA A 220 9.75 5.72 -0.89
CA ALA A 220 11.08 5.86 -0.34
C ALA A 220 11.05 6.31 1.13
N LEU A 221 10.12 7.20 1.50
CA LEU A 221 9.99 7.70 2.88
C LEU A 221 9.40 6.65 3.83
N ILE A 222 8.39 5.91 3.38
CA ILE A 222 7.71 4.88 4.19
C ILE A 222 8.61 3.66 4.37
N ILE A 223 9.29 3.20 3.32
CA ILE A 223 10.14 2.01 3.37
C ILE A 223 11.42 2.27 4.18
N SER A 224 12.00 3.48 4.08
CA SER A 224 13.18 3.84 4.88
C SER A 224 12.86 4.06 6.36
N ASN A 225 11.65 4.54 6.68
CA ASN A 225 11.22 4.82 8.05
C ASN A 225 9.80 4.28 8.30
N PRO A 226 9.63 2.94 8.35
CA PRO A 226 8.32 2.30 8.39
C PRO A 226 7.56 2.56 9.70
N ASP A 227 8.27 2.86 10.79
CA ASP A 227 7.69 3.21 12.09
C ASP A 227 7.60 4.72 12.34
N GLY A 228 7.96 5.53 11.34
CA GLY A 228 7.81 6.97 11.39
C GLY A 228 6.35 7.41 11.52
N THR A 229 6.13 8.59 12.12
CA THR A 229 4.79 9.13 12.36
C THR A 229 3.96 9.23 11.07
N PHE A 230 4.56 9.64 9.95
CA PHE A 230 3.88 9.74 8.66
C PHE A 230 3.40 8.37 8.15
N ALA A 231 4.27 7.36 8.18
CA ALA A 231 3.91 6.00 7.76
C ALA A 231 2.75 5.43 8.61
N ARG A 232 2.81 5.65 9.93
CA ARG A 232 1.78 5.24 10.87
C ARG A 232 0.44 5.93 10.63
N ILE A 233 0.40 7.24 10.40
CA ILE A 233 -0.84 7.96 10.10
C ILE A 233 -1.52 7.40 8.84
N LEU A 234 -0.74 7.19 7.77
CA LEU A 234 -1.27 6.65 6.51
C LEU A 234 -1.78 5.21 6.65
N THR A 235 -1.29 4.44 7.62
CA THR A 235 -1.77 3.08 7.93
C THR A 235 -3.17 3.07 8.53
N PHE A 236 -3.56 4.13 9.23
CA PHE A 236 -4.86 4.21 9.90
C PHE A 236 -5.94 4.93 9.08
N PHE A 237 -5.55 5.65 8.02
CA PHE A 237 -6.49 6.33 7.16
C PHE A 237 -7.00 5.38 6.06
N PRO A 238 -8.31 5.04 5.99
CA PRO A 238 -8.83 3.93 5.17
C PRO A 238 -8.52 3.99 3.67
N LEU A 239 -8.38 5.19 3.09
CA LEU A 239 -8.06 5.35 1.67
C LEU A 239 -6.58 5.08 1.36
N THR A 240 -5.70 5.24 2.35
CA THR A 240 -4.25 5.05 2.21
C THR A 240 -3.77 3.75 2.84
N ALA A 241 -4.52 3.21 3.81
CA ALA A 241 -4.13 2.07 4.62
C ALA A 241 -3.76 0.82 3.79
N PRO A 242 -4.49 0.43 2.72
CA PRO A 242 -4.15 -0.77 1.97
C PRO A 242 -2.76 -0.72 1.31
N THR A 243 -2.36 0.44 0.79
CA THR A 243 -1.05 0.62 0.16
C THR A 243 0.03 0.97 1.19
N ALA A 244 -0.25 1.87 2.13
CA ALA A 244 0.71 2.25 3.17
C ALA A 244 1.15 1.07 4.03
N SER A 245 0.23 0.18 4.41
CA SER A 245 0.56 -1.00 5.22
C SER A 245 1.51 -1.96 4.50
N MET A 246 1.29 -2.19 3.21
CA MET A 246 2.18 -3.01 2.39
C MET A 246 3.59 -2.44 2.31
N MET A 247 3.70 -1.11 2.27
CA MET A 247 4.98 -0.43 2.16
C MET A 247 5.72 -0.40 3.49
N ARG A 248 5.00 -0.39 4.62
CA ARG A 248 5.59 -0.61 5.94
C ARG A 248 6.08 -2.04 6.12
N LEU A 249 5.34 -3.03 5.60
CA LEU A 249 5.81 -4.41 5.53
C LEU A 249 7.07 -4.53 4.66
N ALA A 250 7.12 -3.81 3.53
CA ALA A 250 8.30 -3.75 2.67
C ALA A 250 9.53 -3.15 3.38
N GLY A 251 9.30 -2.17 4.26
CA GLY A 251 10.34 -1.57 5.10
C GLY A 251 10.71 -2.39 6.33
N GLY A 252 10.03 -3.50 6.61
CA GLY A 252 10.32 -4.36 7.76
C GLY A 252 9.93 -3.77 9.11
N THR A 253 8.72 -3.20 9.22
CA THR A 253 8.16 -2.71 10.50
C THR A 253 8.07 -3.80 11.56
N ASP A 254 8.49 -3.47 12.79
CA ASP A 254 8.31 -4.35 13.96
C ASP A 254 6.88 -4.22 14.54
N ALA A 255 6.15 -3.16 14.17
CA ALA A 255 4.84 -2.80 14.72
C ALA A 255 3.67 -3.44 13.95
N THR A 256 3.72 -4.77 13.73
CA THR A 256 2.70 -5.52 12.96
C THR A 256 1.29 -5.38 13.55
N TYR A 257 1.15 -5.11 14.85
CA TYR A 257 -0.15 -4.84 15.48
C TYR A 257 -0.85 -3.61 14.88
N GLU A 258 -0.10 -2.59 14.44
CA GLU A 258 -0.66 -1.38 13.81
C GLU A 258 -1.25 -1.67 12.44
N ILE A 259 -0.65 -2.61 11.72
CA ILE A 259 -1.16 -3.08 10.43
C ILE A 259 -2.51 -3.78 10.63
N TRP A 260 -2.63 -4.65 11.64
CA TRP A 260 -3.90 -5.28 11.98
C TRP A 260 -4.97 -4.28 12.41
N ILE A 261 -4.61 -3.28 13.22
CA ILE A 261 -5.54 -2.21 13.62
C ILE A 261 -5.97 -1.39 12.39
N GLY A 262 -5.04 -1.03 11.52
CA GLY A 262 -5.32 -0.33 10.25
C GLY A 262 -6.25 -1.14 9.35
N LEU A 263 -6.05 -2.45 9.26
CA LEU A 263 -6.93 -3.36 8.54
C LEU A 263 -8.34 -3.36 9.13
N LEU A 264 -8.48 -3.46 10.46
CA LEU A 264 -9.78 -3.44 11.13
C LEU A 264 -10.51 -2.11 10.93
N ILE A 265 -9.80 -0.98 11.03
CA ILE A 265 -10.36 0.35 10.75
C ILE A 265 -10.83 0.43 9.30
N THR A 266 -10.03 -0.06 8.36
CA THR A 266 -10.37 -0.07 6.92
C THR A 266 -11.58 -0.94 6.65
N ALA A 267 -11.63 -2.16 7.22
CA ALA A 267 -12.74 -3.08 7.07
C ALA A 267 -14.03 -2.51 7.69
N GLY A 268 -13.96 -1.97 8.90
CA GLY A 268 -15.09 -1.30 9.56
C GLY A 268 -15.58 -0.10 8.77
N THR A 269 -14.66 0.70 8.22
CA THR A 269 -15.01 1.81 7.32
C THR A 269 -15.69 1.30 6.05
N GLY A 270 -15.19 0.21 5.46
CA GLY A 270 -15.79 -0.41 4.28
C GLY A 270 -17.23 -0.84 4.52
N VAL A 271 -17.50 -1.54 5.63
CA VAL A 271 -18.85 -1.95 6.02
C VAL A 271 -19.76 -0.73 6.22
N PHE A 272 -19.29 0.28 6.95
CA PHE A 272 -20.05 1.51 7.20
C PHE A 272 -20.38 2.26 5.90
N LEU A 273 -19.39 2.44 5.02
CA LEU A 273 -19.57 3.12 3.74
C LEU A 273 -20.45 2.32 2.79
N MET A 274 -20.35 0.99 2.78
CA MET A 274 -21.24 0.13 1.98
C MET A 274 -22.71 0.29 2.42
N TRP A 275 -22.96 0.31 3.72
CA TRP A 275 -24.29 0.60 4.26
C TRP A 275 -24.79 2.00 3.87
N LEU A 276 -23.92 3.02 3.92
CA LEU A 276 -24.26 4.38 3.52
C LEU A 276 -24.53 4.49 2.02
N SER A 277 -23.69 3.85 1.20
CA SER A 277 -23.76 3.80 -0.26
C SER A 277 -25.08 3.22 -0.74
N ALA A 278 -25.55 2.14 -0.10
CA ALA A 278 -26.86 1.58 -0.35
C ALA A 278 -28.02 2.57 -0.11
N ARG A 279 -27.93 3.39 0.93
CA ARG A 279 -28.93 4.44 1.20
C ARG A 279 -28.89 5.54 0.16
N VAL A 280 -27.69 5.96 -0.25
CA VAL A 280 -27.48 6.94 -1.33
C VAL A 280 -28.05 6.43 -2.65
N PHE A 281 -27.84 5.15 -2.96
CA PHE A 281 -28.39 4.50 -4.15
C PHE A 281 -29.92 4.49 -4.15
N ARG A 282 -30.54 4.12 -3.02
CA ARG A 282 -32.01 4.18 -2.85
C ARG A 282 -32.56 5.59 -3.05
N ALA A 283 -31.90 6.61 -2.48
CA ALA A 283 -32.31 8.00 -2.62
C ALA A 283 -32.13 8.52 -4.06
N GLY A 284 -31.02 8.16 -4.72
CA GLY A 284 -30.72 8.57 -6.09
C GLY A 284 -31.65 7.96 -7.14
N LEU A 285 -32.25 6.81 -6.85
CA LEU A 285 -33.27 6.18 -7.70
C LEU A 285 -34.65 6.86 -7.58
N LEU A 286 -34.98 7.41 -6.41
CA LEU A 286 -36.27 8.10 -6.19
C LEU A 286 -36.29 9.53 -6.72
N MET A 287 -35.10 10.14 -6.85
CA MET A 287 -34.94 11.47 -7.44
C MET A 287 -34.66 11.34 -8.94
N TYR A 288 -35.73 11.20 -9.73
CA TYR A 288 -35.67 11.16 -11.20
C TYR A 288 -34.93 12.39 -11.76
N GLY A 289 -33.66 12.21 -12.14
CA GLY A 289 -32.89 13.13 -12.98
C GLY A 289 -32.41 14.46 -12.37
N GLN A 290 -32.72 14.79 -11.10
CA GLN A 290 -32.21 16.02 -10.47
C GLN A 290 -30.92 15.78 -9.68
N ARG A 291 -29.94 16.71 -9.81
CA ARG A 291 -28.66 16.67 -9.08
C ARG A 291 -28.91 16.63 -7.57
N MET A 292 -28.41 15.61 -6.90
CA MET A 292 -28.43 15.54 -5.44
C MET A 292 -27.43 16.55 -4.86
N GLY A 293 -27.92 17.66 -4.31
CA GLY A 293 -27.12 18.52 -3.44
C GLY A 293 -26.86 17.81 -2.09
N LEU A 294 -25.71 18.05 -1.47
CA LEU A 294 -25.34 17.51 -0.15
C LEU A 294 -26.43 17.70 0.92
N ARG A 295 -27.18 18.81 0.84
CA ARG A 295 -28.32 19.10 1.73
C ARG A 295 -29.53 18.20 1.49
N SER A 296 -29.76 17.78 0.24
CA SER A 296 -30.84 16.88 -0.16
C SER A 296 -30.61 15.46 0.35
N VAL A 297 -29.36 14.98 0.29
CA VAL A 297 -28.97 13.66 0.82
C VAL A 297 -29.19 13.58 2.33
N TRP A 298 -28.81 14.63 3.06
CA TRP A 298 -29.01 14.71 4.51
C TRP A 298 -30.50 14.69 4.90
N ASN A 299 -31.35 15.39 4.15
CA ASN A 299 -32.79 15.40 4.41
C ASN A 299 -33.48 14.08 4.02
N ALA A 300 -33.05 13.44 2.93
CA ALA A 300 -33.55 12.13 2.52
C ALA A 300 -33.17 11.02 3.51
N LEU A 301 -31.97 11.08 4.11
CA LEU A 301 -31.55 10.17 5.18
C LEU A 301 -32.41 10.27 6.44
N ARG A 302 -33.10 11.41 6.65
CA ARG A 302 -33.98 11.67 7.80
C ARG A 302 -35.45 11.30 7.58
N GLN A 303 -35.85 11.04 6.33
CA GLN A 303 -37.24 10.75 5.94
C GLN A 303 -37.45 9.29 5.51
N ALA A 304 -36.40 8.46 5.55
CA ALA A 304 -36.42 7.07 5.10
C ALA A 304 -36.66 6.04 6.23
N ASP A 305 -37.27 6.47 7.34
CA ASP A 305 -37.84 5.60 8.37
C ASP A 305 -39.29 5.24 8.05
#